data_AF-A0A7W0WQH6-F1
#
_entry.id   AF-A0A7W0WQH6-F1
#
_cell.length_a   1.000
_cell.length_b   1.000
_cell.length_c   1.000
_cell.angle_alpha   90.00
_cell.angle_beta   90.00
_cell.angle_gamma   90.00
#
_symmetry.space_group_name_H-M   'P 1'
#
loop_
_entity.id
_entity.type
_entity.pdbx_description
1 polymer ?
#
loop_
_entity_poly.entity_id
_entity_poly.type
_entity_poly.pdbx_seq_one_letter_code
_entity_poly.pdbx_strand_id
1 'polypeptide(L)'
;MVRLLVLVFAVAACTEPRSQACRDVCKREAECVEETGSKMPFDEKECVAACSALEQDANVNAAKVQRHIDCVHKQQTCTAVLECK
;
A
#
# COMPACT_ATOMS: atom_id res chain seq x y z
N MET A 1 51.08 12.63 9.08
CA MET A 1 50.06 11.61 8.79
C MET A 1 48.80 11.97 9.56
N VAL A 2 47.85 12.68 8.93
CA VAL A 2 46.55 12.97 9.55
C VAL A 2 45.51 12.17 8.78
N ARG A 3 45.11 11.03 9.35
CA ARG A 3 43.99 10.21 8.85
C ARG A 3 42.70 10.98 9.12
N LEU A 4 42.20 11.65 8.09
CA LEU A 4 40.90 12.31 8.11
C LEU A 4 39.83 11.21 7.99
N LEU A 5 39.21 10.87 9.12
CA LEU A 5 38.05 9.97 9.21
C LEU A 5 36.87 10.60 8.47
N VAL A 6 36.53 10.05 7.30
CA VAL A 6 35.32 10.38 6.55
C VAL A 6 34.12 9.81 7.31
N LEU A 7 33.43 10.67 8.06
CA LEU A 7 32.11 10.40 8.60
C LEU A 7 31.11 10.35 7.42
N VAL A 8 30.82 9.14 6.96
CA VAL A 8 29.73 8.87 6.04
C VAL A 8 28.42 9.14 6.78
N PHE A 9 27.85 10.34 6.59
CA PHE A 9 26.47 10.61 6.93
C PHE A 9 25.59 9.74 6.02
N ALA A 10 25.14 8.60 6.55
CA ALA A 10 23.99 7.90 6.00
C ALA A 10 22.77 8.80 6.22
N VAL A 11 22.51 9.67 5.24
CA VAL A 11 21.18 10.25 5.06
C VAL A 11 20.24 9.08 4.80
N ALA A 12 19.68 8.53 5.88
CA ALA A 12 18.47 7.75 5.81
C ALA A 12 17.43 8.67 5.20
N ALA A 13 17.31 8.62 3.87
CA ALA A 13 16.13 9.11 3.20
C ALA A 13 14.98 8.43 3.92
N CYS A 14 14.22 9.21 4.68
CA CYS A 14 12.95 8.81 5.25
C CYS A 14 11.95 8.66 4.09
N THR A 15 12.27 7.84 3.09
CA THR A 15 11.27 7.22 2.27
C THR A 15 10.73 6.13 3.18
N GLU A 16 9.66 6.45 3.92
CA GLU A 16 8.87 5.42 4.58
C GLU A 16 8.70 4.29 3.57
N PRO A 17 9.11 3.06 3.92
CA PRO A 17 8.87 1.95 3.04
C PRO A 17 7.35 1.86 2.95
N ARG A 18 6.77 2.41 1.87
CA ARG A 18 5.35 2.25 1.55
C ARG A 18 5.05 0.77 1.76
N SER A 19 3.96 0.43 2.42
CA SER A 19 3.70 -0.95 2.82
C SER A 19 3.64 -1.85 1.60
N GLN A 20 4.36 -2.98 1.64
CA GLN A 20 4.31 -3.95 0.53
C GLN A 20 2.92 -4.53 0.39
N ALA A 21 2.23 -4.79 1.52
CA ALA A 21 0.87 -5.28 1.51
C ALA A 21 -0.09 -4.28 0.84
N CYS A 22 0.05 -2.99 1.14
CA CYS A 22 -0.72 -1.94 0.46
C CYS A 22 -0.43 -1.87 -1.04
N ARG A 23 0.83 -2.03 -1.48
CA ARG A 23 1.16 -2.11 -2.91
C ARG A 23 0.47 -3.28 -3.59
N ASP A 24 0.56 -4.46 -3.00
CA ASP A 24 0.02 -5.68 -3.61
C ASP A 24 -1.51 -5.63 -3.72
N VAL A 25 -2.19 -5.10 -2.70
CA VAL A 25 -3.65 -4.93 -2.71
C VAL A 25 -4.10 -3.87 -3.69
N CYS A 26 -3.50 -2.67 -3.67
CA CYS A 26 -3.90 -1.60 -4.58
C CYS A 26 -3.62 -1.94 -6.05
N LYS A 27 -2.52 -2.65 -6.33
CA LYS A 27 -2.24 -3.16 -7.68
C LYS A 27 -3.34 -4.13 -8.12
N ARG A 28 -3.73 -5.06 -7.25
CA ARG A 28 -4.77 -6.04 -7.55
C ARG A 28 -6.14 -5.39 -7.75
N GLU A 29 -6.45 -4.36 -6.99
CA GLU A 29 -7.68 -3.58 -7.16
C GLU A 29 -7.67 -2.81 -8.49
N ALA A 30 -6.53 -2.21 -8.87
CA ALA A 30 -6.37 -1.57 -10.17
C ALA A 30 -6.61 -2.57 -11.33
N GLU A 31 -5.96 -3.74 -11.27
CA GLU A 31 -6.15 -4.83 -12.24
C GLU A 31 -7.64 -5.23 -12.33
N CYS A 32 -8.34 -5.30 -11.19
CA CYS A 32 -9.75 -5.66 -11.17
C CYS A 32 -10.70 -4.56 -11.65
N VAL A 33 -10.37 -3.28 -11.44
CA VAL A 33 -11.12 -2.16 -12.03
C VAL A 33 -11.01 -2.20 -13.55
N GLU A 34 -9.81 -2.45 -14.08
CA GLU A 34 -9.58 -2.60 -15.51
C GLU A 34 -10.30 -3.83 -16.10
N GLU A 35 -10.16 -5.00 -15.47
CA GLU A 35 -10.75 -6.27 -15.93
C GLU A 35 -12.29 -6.21 -15.98
N THR A 36 -12.91 -5.65 -14.95
CA THR A 36 -14.37 -5.56 -14.87
C THR A 36 -14.98 -4.46 -15.74
N GLY A 37 -14.14 -3.60 -16.33
CA GLY A 37 -14.60 -2.38 -16.99
C GLY A 37 -15.34 -1.44 -16.04
N SER A 38 -14.98 -1.49 -14.75
CA SER A 38 -15.59 -0.65 -13.73
C SER A 38 -15.36 0.81 -14.07
N LYS A 39 -16.41 1.64 -13.93
CA LYS A 39 -16.32 3.09 -14.13
C LYS A 39 -15.78 3.82 -12.90
N MET A 40 -15.35 3.08 -11.88
CA MET A 40 -14.75 3.64 -10.68
C MET A 40 -13.42 4.32 -11.07
N PRO A 41 -13.24 5.63 -10.77
CA PRO A 41 -11.93 6.24 -10.91
C PRO A 41 -11.02 5.62 -9.86
N PHE A 42 -9.97 4.93 -10.31
CA PHE A 42 -9.00 4.27 -9.43
C PHE A 42 -7.58 4.73 -9.82
N ASP A 43 -6.85 5.25 -8.84
CA ASP A 43 -5.43 5.58 -8.97
C ASP A 43 -4.64 4.71 -7.98
N GLU A 44 -3.82 3.80 -8.51
CA GLU A 44 -3.02 2.87 -7.70
C GLU A 44 -2.08 3.63 -6.74
N LYS A 45 -1.47 4.74 -7.18
CA LYS A 45 -0.52 5.48 -6.36
C LYS A 45 -1.22 6.19 -5.21
N GLU A 46 -2.40 6.76 -5.47
CA GLU A 46 -3.24 7.37 -4.43
C GLU A 46 -3.72 6.31 -3.44
N CYS A 47 -4.16 5.14 -3.93
CA CYS A 47 -4.53 4.00 -3.10
C CYS A 47 -3.38 3.58 -2.17
N VAL A 48 -2.16 3.39 -2.69
CA VAL A 48 -1.00 2.96 -1.87
C VAL A 48 -0.65 4.01 -0.81
N ALA A 49 -0.73 5.30 -1.17
CA ALA A 49 -0.48 6.39 -0.23
C ALA A 49 -1.52 6.40 0.90
N ALA A 50 -2.81 6.31 0.56
CA ALA A 50 -3.90 6.27 1.54
C ALA A 50 -3.84 5.03 2.43
N CYS A 51 -3.63 3.84 1.85
CA CYS A 51 -3.51 2.59 2.58
C CYS A 51 -2.32 2.65 3.57
N SER A 52 -1.14 3.10 3.13
CA SER A 52 0.03 3.18 4.00
C SER A 52 -0.19 4.17 5.15
N ALA A 53 -0.83 5.32 4.89
CA ALA A 53 -1.14 6.31 5.92
C ALA A 53 -2.14 5.75 6.97
N LEU A 54 -3.17 5.04 6.51
CA LEU A 54 -4.17 4.42 7.39
C LEU A 54 -3.60 3.23 8.18
N GLU A 55 -2.64 2.49 7.60
CA GLU A 55 -1.96 1.37 8.26
C GLU A 55 -1.10 1.85 9.43
N GLN A 56 -0.46 3.01 9.28
CA GLN A 56 0.35 3.63 10.34
C GLN A 56 -0.48 4.21 11.48
N ASP A 57 -1.76 4.52 11.23
CA ASP A 57 -2.71 4.93 12.26
C ASP A 57 -3.22 3.72 13.06
N ALA A 58 -2.32 3.19 13.91
CA ALA A 58 -2.51 1.99 14.71
C ALA A 58 -3.73 2.05 15.65
N ASN A 59 -4.13 3.25 16.09
CA ASN A 59 -5.18 3.42 17.09
C ASN A 59 -6.59 3.46 16.48
N VAL A 60 -6.71 3.71 15.17
CA VAL A 60 -8.02 3.94 14.54
C VAL A 60 -8.24 3.07 13.31
N ASN A 61 -7.22 2.88 12.47
CA ASN A 61 -7.42 2.40 11.10
C ASN A 61 -6.57 1.19 10.71
N ALA A 62 -5.46 0.90 11.38
CA ALA A 62 -4.61 -0.26 11.04
C ALA A 62 -5.37 -1.59 10.99
N ALA A 63 -6.26 -1.84 11.96
CA ALA A 63 -7.07 -3.06 11.97
C ALA A 63 -8.08 -3.13 10.81
N LYS A 64 -8.54 -1.99 10.29
CA LYS A 64 -9.41 -1.95 9.09
C LYS A 64 -8.60 -2.26 7.85
N VAL A 65 -7.43 -1.64 7.71
CA VAL A 65 -6.51 -1.90 6.60
C VAL A 65 -6.13 -3.38 6.53
N GLN A 66 -5.77 -3.98 7.67
CA GLN A 66 -5.45 -5.41 7.69
C GLN A 66 -6.63 -6.29 7.27
N ARG A 67 -7.86 -5.98 7.73
CA ARG A 67 -9.06 -6.72 7.31
C ARG A 67 -9.33 -6.59 5.82
N HIS A 68 -9.13 -5.41 5.26
CA HIS A 68 -9.29 -5.17 3.84
C HIS A 68 -8.27 -5.99 3.03
N ILE A 69 -6.99 -5.93 3.43
CA ILE A 69 -5.91 -6.72 2.81
C ILE A 69 -6.25 -8.22 2.84
N ASP A 70 -6.68 -8.73 3.99
CA ASP A 70 -7.06 -10.14 4.15
C ASP A 70 -8.28 -10.51 3.30
N CYS A 71 -9.25 -9.60 3.16
CA CYS A 71 -10.41 -9.79 2.30
C CYS A 71 -9.96 -9.94 0.86
N VAL A 72 -9.21 -8.95 0.34
CA VAL A 72 -8.74 -8.92 -1.03
C VAL A 72 -7.99 -10.22 -1.32
N HIS A 73 -6.97 -10.59 -0.54
CA HIS A 73 -6.17 -11.80 -0.78
C HIS A 73 -6.96 -13.12 -0.82
N LYS A 74 -8.14 -13.19 -0.18
CA LYS A 74 -8.97 -14.41 -0.18
C LYS A 74 -9.89 -14.53 -1.39
N GLN A 75 -10.19 -13.43 -2.07
CA GLN A 75 -11.11 -13.46 -3.22
C GLN A 75 -10.42 -14.03 -4.46
N GLN A 76 -11.17 -14.74 -5.29
CA GLN A 76 -10.66 -15.31 -6.55
C GLN A 76 -11.16 -14.55 -7.79
N THR A 77 -12.22 -13.76 -7.67
CA THR A 77 -12.83 -13.04 -8.78
C THR A 77 -12.72 -11.54 -8.56
N CYS A 78 -12.53 -10.79 -9.63
CA CYS A 78 -12.39 -9.35 -9.53
C CYS A 78 -13.64 -8.63 -9.03
N THR A 79 -14.83 -9.15 -9.33
CA THR A 79 -16.08 -8.65 -8.73
C THR A 79 -16.04 -8.74 -7.20
N ALA A 80 -15.62 -9.87 -6.64
CA ALA A 80 -15.54 -10.03 -5.19
C ALA A 80 -14.41 -9.21 -4.55
N VAL A 81 -13.31 -8.99 -5.27
CA VAL A 81 -12.24 -8.07 -4.83
C VAL A 81 -12.77 -6.66 -4.63
N LEU A 82 -13.51 -6.14 -5.60
CA LEU A 82 -14.08 -4.79 -5.56
C LEU A 82 -15.22 -4.64 -4.53
N GLU A 83 -15.67 -5.73 -3.91
CA GLU A 83 -16.65 -5.74 -2.82
C GLU A 83 -16.01 -5.72 -1.42
N CYS A 84 -14.69 -5.87 -1.30
CA CYS A 84 -13.99 -5.77 -0.02
C CYS A 84 -14.04 -4.35 0.56
N LYS A 85 -14.33 -4.23 1.87
CA LYS A 85 -14.51 -2.96 2.61
C LYS A 85 -13.82 -2.98 3.98
#